data_AF-A0A4Z2IUS6-F1
#
_entry.id   AF-A0A4Z2IUS6-F1
#
_cell.length_a   1.000
_cell.length_b   1.000
_cell.length_c   1.000
_cell.angle_alpha   90.00
_cell.angle_beta   90.00
_cell.angle_gamma   90.00
#
_symmetry.space_group_name_H-M   'P 1'
#
loop_
_entity.id
_entity.type
_entity.pdbx_description
1 polymer ?
#
loop_
_entity_poly.entity_id
_entity_poly.type
_entity_poly.pdbx_seq_one_letter_code
_entity_poly.pdbx_strand_id
1 'polypeptide(L)'
;MSDLGSDEFDDERSKLGEYEGERNEAGERHGAGKAVLPNGDGTYYFKSGARYVGDYYQNKKHGQGTFYYPDGSRYEGSWVEDLRKGHGVYTYVNGDTYDGEWLDHMRSNNIDDDEVVFEKDYI
;
A
#
# COMPACT_ATOMS: atom_id res chain seq x y z
N MET A 1 24.40 41.21 -7.18
CA MET A 1 23.56 40.18 -7.82
C MET A 1 24.45 38.99 -8.13
N SER A 2 24.13 37.83 -7.56
CA SER A 2 24.54 36.46 -7.94
C SER A 2 24.29 35.58 -6.70
N ASP A 3 23.05 35.11 -6.54
CA ASP A 3 22.66 33.72 -6.88
C ASP A 3 23.12 32.75 -5.77
N LEU A 4 22.23 32.57 -4.77
CA LEU A 4 22.39 31.58 -3.71
C LEU A 4 21.76 30.27 -4.22
N GLY A 5 22.63 29.36 -4.64
CA GLY A 5 22.31 28.08 -5.26
C GLY A 5 21.53 27.11 -4.36
N SER A 6 20.30 26.82 -4.78
CA SER A 6 19.78 25.51 -5.20
C SER A 6 20.29 24.16 -4.63
N ASP A 7 20.85 24.05 -3.42
CA ASP A 7 21.46 22.78 -2.95
C ASP A 7 20.81 22.11 -1.70
N GLU A 8 19.53 22.35 -1.39
CA GLU A 8 18.86 21.64 -0.26
C GLU A 8 17.55 20.92 -0.60
N PHE A 9 17.20 20.77 -1.89
CA PHE A 9 15.93 20.14 -2.29
C PHE A 9 16.06 18.69 -2.81
N ASP A 10 17.27 18.13 -2.86
CA ASP A 10 17.52 16.80 -3.45
C ASP A 10 17.40 15.63 -2.42
N ASP A 11 17.66 15.90 -1.13
CA ASP A 11 17.70 14.84 -0.11
C ASP A 11 16.32 14.27 0.28
N GLU A 12 15.25 15.08 0.21
CA GLU A 12 13.91 14.58 0.57
C GLU A 12 13.25 13.75 -0.53
N ARG A 13 13.65 13.97 -1.79
CA ARG A 13 13.11 13.22 -2.94
C ARG A 13 13.56 11.75 -2.90
N SER A 14 14.72 11.48 -2.32
CA SER A 14 15.28 10.15 -2.07
C SER A 14 14.52 9.35 -1.01
N LYS A 15 13.72 10.01 -0.15
CA LYS A 15 13.01 9.38 0.97
C LYS A 15 11.64 8.82 0.58
N LEU A 16 11.08 9.23 -0.55
CA LEU A 16 9.75 8.82 -1.00
C LEU A 16 9.78 7.64 -1.98
N GLY A 17 10.96 7.30 -2.50
CA GLY A 17 11.19 6.21 -3.46
C GLY A 17 10.77 6.53 -4.88
N GLU A 18 11.04 5.59 -5.78
CA GLU A 18 10.79 5.74 -7.22
C GLU A 18 9.28 5.75 -7.49
N TYR A 19 8.82 6.67 -8.33
CA TYR A 19 7.42 6.75 -8.74
C TYR A 19 7.29 7.01 -10.23
N GLU A 20 6.47 6.20 -10.88
CA GLU A 20 6.08 6.27 -12.28
C GLU A 20 4.56 6.42 -12.35
N GLY A 21 4.07 7.54 -12.89
CA GLY A 21 2.63 7.82 -12.98
C GLY A 21 2.33 9.30 -13.17
N GLU A 22 1.04 9.63 -13.10
CA GLU A 22 0.56 11.01 -13.25
C GLU A 22 0.99 11.89 -12.07
N ARG A 23 1.10 13.20 -12.34
CA ARG A 23 1.43 14.20 -11.32
C ARG A 23 0.54 15.42 -11.48
N ASN A 24 0.20 16.06 -10.36
CA ASN A 24 -0.55 17.33 -10.38
C ASN A 24 0.37 18.53 -10.67
N GLU A 25 -0.20 19.73 -10.72
CA GLU A 25 0.52 20.99 -10.98
C GLU A 25 1.62 21.30 -9.95
N ALA A 26 1.50 20.77 -8.73
CA ALA A 26 2.50 20.89 -7.67
C ALA A 26 3.62 19.83 -7.76
N GLY A 27 3.56 18.94 -8.75
CA GLY A 27 4.52 17.84 -8.94
C GLY A 27 4.28 16.63 -8.02
N GLU A 28 3.17 16.61 -7.30
CA GLU A 28 2.77 15.53 -6.39
C GLU A 28 2.22 14.34 -7.16
N ARG A 29 2.39 13.12 -6.64
CA ARG A 29 1.79 11.89 -7.21
C ARG A 29 0.27 12.05 -7.24
N HIS A 30 -0.32 11.77 -8.40
CA HIS A 30 -1.76 11.89 -8.62
C HIS A 30 -2.20 10.85 -9.65
N GLY A 31 -3.49 10.50 -9.67
CA GLY A 31 -4.02 9.55 -10.65
C GLY A 31 -3.37 8.16 -10.54
N ALA A 32 -3.43 7.38 -11.61
CA ALA A 32 -2.87 6.04 -11.61
C ALA A 32 -1.33 6.09 -11.62
N GLY A 33 -0.70 5.27 -10.78
CA GLY A 33 0.75 5.15 -10.77
C GLY A 33 1.29 3.94 -10.02
N LYS A 34 2.61 3.80 -10.10
CA LYS A 34 3.39 2.76 -9.46
C LYS A 34 4.52 3.41 -8.66
N ALA A 35 4.57 3.11 -7.36
CA ALA A 35 5.68 3.51 -6.51
C ALA A 35 6.46 2.30 -6.00
N VAL A 36 7.78 2.41 -6.02
CA VAL A 36 8.69 1.57 -5.23
C VAL A 36 9.04 2.36 -3.99
N LEU A 37 8.67 1.86 -2.82
CA LEU A 37 8.83 2.57 -1.57
C LEU A 37 10.18 2.21 -0.94
N PRO A 38 10.99 3.20 -0.52
CA PRO A 38 12.22 2.94 0.18
C PRO A 38 11.81 2.63 1.62
N ASN A 39 12.03 1.38 2.04
CA ASN A 39 11.88 0.95 3.44
C ASN A 39 10.40 0.98 3.86
N GLY A 40 9.67 -0.12 3.62
CA GLY A 40 8.26 -0.23 4.02
C GLY A 40 8.05 0.17 5.49
N ASP A 41 7.29 1.25 5.71
CA ASP A 41 6.76 1.78 6.99
C ASP A 41 7.65 1.70 8.23
N GLY A 42 8.98 1.72 8.08
CA GLY A 42 9.94 1.74 9.20
C GLY A 42 9.87 0.55 10.17
N THR A 43 9.06 -0.48 9.89
CA THR A 43 8.96 -1.71 10.71
C THR A 43 9.75 -2.86 10.10
N TYR A 44 9.95 -2.82 8.78
CA TYR A 44 10.68 -3.83 8.02
C TYR A 44 12.10 -3.34 7.70
N TYR A 45 12.94 -3.29 8.74
CA TYR A 45 14.30 -2.73 8.70
C TYR A 45 15.28 -3.42 7.72
N PHE A 46 14.89 -4.51 7.03
CA PHE A 46 15.84 -5.38 6.33
C PHE A 46 15.50 -5.79 4.89
N LYS A 47 14.37 -5.37 4.31
CA LYS A 47 14.08 -5.64 2.88
C LYS A 47 13.48 -4.43 2.17
N SER A 48 14.27 -3.80 1.31
CA SER A 48 13.78 -2.95 0.22
C SER A 48 12.92 -3.79 -0.73
N GLY A 49 11.75 -3.29 -1.13
CA GLY A 49 10.89 -4.03 -2.08
C GLY A 49 9.39 -3.81 -1.93
N ALA A 50 8.95 -2.99 -0.97
CA ALA A 50 7.55 -2.58 -0.91
C ALA A 50 7.19 -1.83 -2.19
N ARG A 51 6.06 -2.20 -2.80
CA ARG A 51 5.59 -1.58 -4.03
C ARG A 51 4.11 -1.34 -3.95
N TYR A 52 3.67 -0.18 -4.42
CA TYR A 52 2.25 0.11 -4.62
C TYR A 52 1.97 0.34 -6.09
N VAL A 53 0.83 -0.17 -6.56
CA VAL A 53 0.28 0.10 -7.88
C VAL A 53 -1.18 0.46 -7.68
N GLY A 54 -1.59 1.67 -8.06
CA GLY A 54 -2.97 2.10 -7.87
C GLY A 54 -3.09 3.61 -7.96
N ASP A 55 -4.22 4.12 -7.49
CA ASP A 55 -4.47 5.55 -7.56
C ASP A 55 -3.73 6.31 -6.45
N TYR A 56 -3.34 7.52 -6.80
CA TYR A 56 -2.73 8.51 -5.91
C TYR A 56 -3.56 9.79 -5.91
N TYR A 57 -3.59 10.45 -4.77
CA TYR A 57 -4.14 11.79 -4.63
C TYR A 57 -3.25 12.58 -3.67
N GLN A 58 -2.62 13.64 -4.18
CA GLN A 58 -1.74 14.54 -3.40
C GLN A 58 -0.64 13.77 -2.65
N ASN A 59 0.17 13.00 -3.38
CA ASN A 59 1.23 12.11 -2.87
C ASN A 59 0.78 10.89 -2.06
N LYS A 60 -0.49 10.80 -1.65
CA LYS A 60 -1.01 9.68 -0.86
C LYS A 60 -1.67 8.61 -1.73
N LYS A 61 -1.59 7.34 -1.33
CA LYS A 61 -2.41 6.28 -1.94
C LYS A 61 -3.89 6.60 -1.72
N HIS A 62 -4.69 6.44 -2.76
CA HIS A 62 -6.12 6.69 -2.74
C HIS A 62 -6.83 5.74 -3.71
N GLY A 63 -8.15 5.66 -3.67
CA GLY A 63 -8.92 4.90 -4.67
C GLY A 63 -8.67 3.40 -4.59
N GLN A 64 -8.44 2.75 -5.73
CA GLN A 64 -8.12 1.33 -5.78
C GLN A 64 -6.63 1.11 -5.96
N GLY A 65 -6.08 0.10 -5.30
CA GLY A 65 -4.67 -0.23 -5.45
C GLY A 65 -4.24 -1.55 -4.84
N THR A 66 -3.14 -2.06 -5.38
CA THR A 66 -2.42 -3.22 -4.89
C THR A 66 -1.13 -2.79 -4.19
N PHE A 67 -0.97 -3.18 -2.93
CA PHE A 67 0.27 -3.04 -2.19
C PHE A 67 0.95 -4.40 -2.05
N TYR A 68 2.19 -4.49 -2.47
CA TYR A 68 3.07 -5.64 -2.33
C TYR A 68 4.00 -5.39 -1.15
N TYR A 69 3.91 -6.26 -0.15
CA TYR A 69 4.73 -6.17 1.05
C TYR A 69 6.10 -6.84 0.83
N PRO A 70 7.15 -6.40 1.53
CA PRO A 70 8.49 -7.00 1.42
C PRO A 70 8.58 -8.47 1.86
N ASP A 71 7.61 -8.94 2.64
CA ASP A 71 7.50 -10.34 3.09
C ASP A 71 6.90 -11.26 2.02
N GLY A 72 6.41 -10.70 0.91
CA GLY A 72 5.74 -11.42 -0.18
C GLY A 72 4.21 -11.44 -0.07
N SER A 73 3.64 -10.95 1.04
CA SER A 73 2.20 -10.74 1.13
C SER A 73 1.75 -9.59 0.22
N ARG A 74 0.45 -9.52 -0.08
CA ARG A 74 -0.12 -8.41 -0.85
C ARG A 74 -1.52 -8.06 -0.37
N TYR A 75 -1.88 -6.80 -0.54
CA TYR A 75 -3.22 -6.28 -0.34
C TYR A 75 -3.74 -5.71 -1.65
N GLU A 76 -4.97 -6.04 -2.02
CA GLU A 76 -5.69 -5.53 -3.19
C GLU A 76 -7.01 -4.93 -2.72
N GLY A 77 -7.20 -3.62 -2.86
CA GLY A 77 -8.47 -3.02 -2.48
C GLY A 77 -8.43 -1.52 -2.33
N SER A 78 -9.32 -1.03 -1.47
CA SER A 78 -9.61 0.38 -1.34
C SER A 78 -8.61 1.10 -0.40
N TRP A 79 -8.19 2.30 -0.79
CA TRP A 79 -7.24 3.16 -0.10
C TRP A 79 -7.78 4.57 0.08
N VAL A 80 -7.55 5.16 1.25
CA VAL A 80 -7.87 6.56 1.55
C VAL A 80 -6.75 7.15 2.39
N GLU A 81 -6.04 8.14 1.86
CA GLU A 81 -4.97 8.85 2.55
C GLU A 81 -3.87 7.92 3.11
N ASP A 82 -3.35 7.03 2.26
CA ASP A 82 -2.38 5.97 2.62
C ASP A 82 -2.88 4.86 3.53
N LEU A 83 -4.15 4.92 3.97
CA LEU A 83 -4.78 3.91 4.81
C LEU A 83 -5.60 2.93 3.97
N ARG A 84 -5.53 1.63 4.30
CA ARG A 84 -6.48 0.64 3.77
C ARG A 84 -7.85 0.91 4.38
N LYS A 85 -8.87 1.14 3.55
CA LYS A 85 -10.20 1.53 4.00
C LYS A 85 -11.28 1.08 3.02
N GLY A 86 -12.32 0.43 3.51
CA GLY A 86 -13.35 -0.24 2.71
C GLY A 86 -12.97 -1.68 2.38
N HIS A 87 -13.58 -2.25 1.35
CA HIS A 87 -13.33 -3.63 0.95
C HIS A 87 -11.92 -3.85 0.38
N GLY A 88 -11.32 -5.00 0.70
CA GLY A 88 -10.07 -5.45 0.11
C GLY A 88 -9.68 -6.88 0.46
N VAL A 89 -8.88 -7.49 -0.42
CA VAL A 89 -8.34 -8.84 -0.31
C VAL A 89 -6.87 -8.76 0.14
N TYR A 90 -6.53 -9.42 1.24
CA TYR A 90 -5.15 -9.60 1.69
C TYR A 90 -4.72 -11.04 1.47
N THR A 91 -3.70 -11.25 0.65
CA THR A 91 -3.06 -12.54 0.43
C THR A 91 -1.80 -12.64 1.27
N TYR A 92 -1.77 -13.62 2.16
CA TYR A 92 -0.64 -13.95 3.00
C TYR A 92 0.45 -14.68 2.20
N VAL A 93 1.68 -14.67 2.72
CA VAL A 93 2.82 -15.35 2.08
C VAL A 93 2.63 -16.87 1.93
N ASN A 94 1.82 -17.48 2.79
CA ASN A 94 1.47 -18.90 2.72
C ASN A 94 0.37 -19.21 1.67
N GLY A 95 -0.19 -18.18 1.02
CA GLY A 95 -1.26 -18.30 0.04
C GLY A 95 -2.67 -18.12 0.61
N ASP A 96 -2.83 -18.07 1.94
CA ASP A 96 -4.13 -17.81 2.54
C ASP A 96 -4.61 -16.42 2.14
N THR A 97 -5.93 -16.23 2.11
CA THR A 97 -6.55 -14.95 1.78
C THR A 97 -7.55 -14.54 2.84
N TYR A 98 -7.53 -13.26 3.19
CA TYR A 98 -8.62 -12.60 3.87
C TYR A 98 -9.33 -11.67 2.88
N ASP A 99 -10.60 -11.90 2.64
CA ASP A 99 -11.47 -11.03 1.85
C ASP A 99 -12.47 -10.36 2.79
N GLY A 100 -12.46 -9.03 2.86
CA GLY A 100 -13.35 -8.33 3.79
C GLY A 100 -13.10 -6.83 3.91
N GLU A 101 -13.75 -6.25 4.92
CA GLU A 101 -13.74 -4.82 5.17
C GLU A 101 -12.51 -4.38 5.98
N TRP A 102 -11.98 -3.20 5.65
CA TRP A 102 -10.83 -2.58 6.30
C TRP A 102 -11.19 -1.21 6.84
N LEU A 103 -10.74 -0.92 8.05
CA LEU A 103 -10.86 0.40 8.67
C LEU A 103 -9.49 0.82 9.20
N ASP A 104 -8.88 1.81 8.54
CA ASP A 104 -7.61 2.42 8.92
C ASP A 104 -6.52 1.37 9.18
N HIS A 105 -6.31 0.48 8.21
CA HIS A 105 -5.43 -0.70 8.26
C HIS A 105 -5.87 -1.88 9.11
N MET A 106 -6.88 -1.75 9.96
CA MET A 106 -7.41 -2.87 10.74
C MET A 106 -8.46 -3.63 9.93
N ARG A 107 -8.40 -4.95 9.96
CA ARG A 107 -9.49 -5.79 9.46
C ARG A 107 -10.73 -5.49 10.31
N SER A 108 -11.80 -5.04 9.68
CA SER A 108 -13.09 -4.97 10.31
C SER A 108 -13.59 -6.40 10.40
N ASN A 109 -13.38 -7.03 11.55
CA ASN A 109 -13.95 -8.34 11.83
C ASN A 109 -15.49 -8.17 11.96
N ASN A 110 -16.18 -8.11 10.82
CA ASN A 110 -17.47 -8.80 10.75
C ASN A 110 -17.10 -10.28 10.83
N ILE A 111 -17.18 -10.81 12.04
CA ILE A 111 -17.25 -12.25 12.27
C ILE A 111 -18.63 -12.64 11.73
N ASP A 112 -18.75 -12.76 10.41
CA ASP A 112 -19.75 -13.62 9.83
C ASP A 112 -19.18 -15.04 9.99
N ASP A 113 -19.57 -15.58 11.14
CA ASP A 113 -19.58 -16.97 11.54
C ASP A 113 -20.26 -17.80 10.44
N ASP A 114 -19.58 -18.12 9.35
CA ASP A 114 -20.06 -19.10 8.39
C ASP A 114 -18.88 -19.72 7.61
N GLU A 115 -18.88 -21.06 7.59
CA GLU A 115 -17.99 -21.96 6.82
C GLU A 115 -16.61 -22.27 7.43
N VAL A 116 -16.64 -22.92 8.60
CA VAL A 116 -15.73 -24.07 8.83
C VAL A 116 -16.58 -25.32 9.06
N VAL A 117 -17.12 -25.88 7.98
CA VAL A 117 -17.61 -27.25 7.97
C VAL A 117 -16.42 -28.22 8.02
N PHE A 118 -15.94 -28.52 9.23
CA PHE A 118 -15.19 -29.75 9.45
C PHE A 118 -16.17 -30.91 9.57
N GLU A 119 -16.83 -31.29 8.48
CA GLU A 119 -17.35 -32.66 8.38
C GLU A 119 -16.16 -33.59 8.13
N LYS A 120 -15.52 -34.01 9.23
CA LYS A 120 -14.78 -35.26 9.25
C LYS A 120 -15.73 -36.34 9.77
N ASP A 121 -16.51 -36.89 8.86
CA ASP A 121 -17.01 -38.26 9.04
C ASP A 121 -15.79 -39.18 9.07
N TYR A 122 -15.42 -39.64 10.27
CA TYR A 122 -14.56 -40.79 10.42
C TYR A 122 -15.45 -41.97 10.85
N ILE A 123 -15.44 -42.97 9.99
CA ILE A 123 -16.10 -44.28 10.10
C ILE A 123 -15.66 -44.99 11.38
#